data_AF-A0A7J3M1Z4-F1
#
_entry.id   AF-A0A7J3M1Z4-F1
#
_cell.length_a   1.000
_cell.length_b   1.000
_cell.length_c   1.000
_cell.angle_alpha   90.00
_cell.angle_beta   90.00
_cell.angle_gamma   90.00
#
_symmetry.space_group_name_H-M   'P 1'
#
loop_
_entity.id
_entity.type
_entity.pdbx_description
1 polymer ?
#
loop_
_entity_poly.entity_id
_entity_poly.type
_entity_poly.pdbx_seq_one_letter_code
_entity_poly.pdbx_strand_id
1 'polypeptide(L)'
;MERRCNNLNLGILRPGDIILCRGCAGWLEETFGNIVGYWHHAAMYIGNGQMIEAWKDGVRIVPVSMVNKASEVAVYRVSTTDAVRNNAINWAKSKVGLPYDYKWLTYVGGKEIEGSSYYCSELIWAAYLKAGGPDIDQNPGWSWRYGYSVAPQELADDSDTYLVARAS
;
A
#
# COMPACT_ATOMS: atom_id res chain seq x y z
N MET A 1 26.13 -2.12 8.93
CA MET A 1 25.53 -2.06 7.58
C MET A 1 24.70 -0.79 7.54
N GLU A 2 25.12 0.24 6.81
CA GLU A 2 24.33 1.48 6.72
C GLU A 2 22.94 1.16 6.17
N ARG A 3 21.88 1.62 6.85
CA ARG A 3 20.53 1.57 6.29
C ARG A 3 20.56 2.38 5.00
N ARG A 4 20.37 1.72 3.86
CA ARG A 4 20.15 2.41 2.59
C ARG A 4 18.82 3.14 2.69
N CYS A 5 18.89 4.46 2.76
CA CYS A 5 17.73 5.33 2.73
C CYS A 5 17.60 5.86 1.30
N ASN A 6 16.41 5.79 0.73
CA ASN A 6 16.17 6.36 -0.60
C ASN A 6 16.10 7.89 -0.56
N ASN A 7 16.18 8.50 -1.75
CA ASN A 7 16.20 9.95 -1.96
C ASN A 7 14.93 10.49 -2.65
N LEU A 8 13.76 9.89 -2.43
CA LEU A 8 12.51 10.33 -3.05
C LEU A 8 12.22 11.81 -2.74
N ASN A 9 12.01 12.61 -3.78
CA ASN A 9 11.52 13.98 -3.62
C ASN A 9 10.03 13.96 -3.24
N LEU A 10 9.72 14.19 -1.97
CA LEU A 10 8.35 14.16 -1.45
C LEU A 10 7.44 15.27 -2.03
N GLY A 11 8.01 16.31 -2.65
CA GLY A 11 7.25 17.40 -3.27
C GLY A 11 6.47 16.98 -4.51
N ILE A 12 6.74 15.80 -5.08
CA ILE A 12 6.00 15.27 -6.24
C ILE A 12 4.65 14.65 -5.88
N LEU A 13 4.45 14.36 -4.59
CA LEU A 13 3.32 13.59 -4.11
C LEU A 13 2.01 14.39 -4.20
N ARG A 14 0.94 13.71 -4.62
CA ARG A 14 -0.42 14.24 -4.66
C ARG A 14 -1.35 13.36 -3.83
N PRO A 15 -2.34 13.93 -3.11
CA PRO A 15 -3.26 13.14 -2.30
C PRO A 15 -3.87 11.99 -3.11
N GLY A 16 -3.83 10.78 -2.55
CA GLY A 16 -4.27 9.54 -3.18
C GLY A 16 -3.14 8.72 -3.81
N ASP A 17 -1.94 9.29 -3.98
CA ASP A 17 -0.80 8.54 -4.50
C ASP A 17 -0.52 7.30 -3.63
N ILE A 18 -0.34 6.16 -4.30
CA ILE A 18 0.07 4.90 -3.72
C ILE A 18 1.59 4.92 -3.59
N ILE A 19 2.09 4.62 -2.40
CA ILE A 19 3.52 4.56 -2.11
C ILE A 19 3.88 3.11 -1.82
N LEU A 20 4.72 2.53 -2.66
CA LEU A 20 5.20 1.16 -2.54
C LEU A 20 6.64 1.17 -2.05
N CYS A 21 6.93 0.37 -1.03
CA CYS A 21 8.25 0.36 -0.39
C CYS A 21 8.87 -1.04 -0.44
N ARG A 22 10.21 -1.08 -0.56
CA ARG A 22 11.04 -2.30 -0.49
C ARG A 22 12.11 -2.14 0.58
N GLY A 23 12.50 -3.25 1.21
CA GLY A 23 13.53 -3.25 2.26
C GLY A 23 13.09 -2.52 3.54
N CYS A 24 11.79 -2.37 3.74
CA CYS A 24 11.17 -1.77 4.92
C CYS A 24 10.43 -2.79 5.78
N ALA A 25 10.20 -4.00 5.26
CA ALA A 25 9.38 -5.01 5.90
C ALA A 25 10.20 -5.92 6.84
N GLY A 26 11.34 -5.44 7.36
CA GLY A 26 12.32 -6.19 8.17
C GLY A 26 11.70 -7.32 9.00
N TRP A 27 10.79 -7.02 9.93
CA TRP A 27 10.14 -8.06 10.73
C TRP A 27 9.26 -9.06 9.94
N LEU A 28 8.49 -8.61 8.94
CA LEU A 28 7.68 -9.48 8.08
C LEU A 28 8.57 -10.39 7.22
N GLU A 29 9.61 -9.85 6.59
CA GLU A 29 10.59 -10.61 5.80
C GLU A 29 11.38 -11.59 6.69
N GLU A 30 11.79 -11.15 7.87
CA GLU A 30 12.52 -11.97 8.86
C GLU A 30 11.64 -13.09 9.45
N THR A 31 10.33 -12.85 9.62
CA THR A 31 9.41 -13.79 10.28
C THR A 31 8.75 -14.76 9.30
N PHE A 32 8.41 -14.32 8.08
CA PHE A 32 7.60 -15.10 7.14
C PHE A 32 8.31 -15.43 5.82
N GLY A 33 9.55 -14.99 5.64
CA GLY A 33 10.25 -15.12 4.35
C GLY A 33 9.69 -14.16 3.29
N ASN A 34 10.21 -14.25 2.06
CA ASN A 34 9.88 -13.34 0.95
C ASN A 34 8.36 -13.07 0.86
N ILE A 35 7.97 -11.81 1.06
CA ILE A 35 6.68 -11.31 0.63
C ILE A 35 6.64 -11.48 -0.90
N VAL A 36 5.56 -12.06 -1.42
CA VAL A 36 5.43 -12.27 -2.87
C VAL A 36 5.47 -10.94 -3.63
N GLY A 37 6.21 -10.91 -4.73
CA GLY A 37 6.43 -9.71 -5.54
C GLY A 37 7.67 -8.91 -5.16
N TYR A 38 7.90 -7.79 -5.85
CA TYR A 38 9.07 -6.95 -5.64
C TYR A 38 8.86 -5.92 -4.53
N TRP A 39 7.63 -5.44 -4.36
CA TRP A 39 7.24 -4.49 -3.33
C TRP A 39 6.75 -5.19 -2.08
N HIS A 40 7.18 -4.72 -0.91
CA HIS A 40 6.97 -5.40 0.37
C HIS A 40 5.92 -4.69 1.24
N HIS A 41 5.60 -3.44 0.94
CA HIS A 41 4.63 -2.64 1.69
C HIS A 41 3.95 -1.61 0.79
N ALA A 42 2.72 -1.25 1.16
CA ALA A 42 1.94 -0.20 0.51
C ALA A 42 1.40 0.79 1.55
N ALA A 43 1.43 2.07 1.18
CA ALA A 43 0.81 3.18 1.91
C ALA A 43 0.12 4.12 0.91
N MET A 44 -0.69 5.05 1.41
CA MET A 44 -1.32 6.09 0.58
C MET A 44 -1.01 7.47 1.13
N TYR A 45 -0.55 8.37 0.27
CA TYR A 45 -0.33 9.77 0.64
C TYR A 45 -1.68 10.48 0.81
N ILE A 46 -1.87 11.14 1.95
CA ILE A 46 -3.15 11.78 2.32
C ILE A 46 -3.07 13.32 2.35
N GLY A 47 -1.98 13.89 1.84
CA GLY A 47 -1.70 15.33 1.89
C GLY A 47 -0.94 15.76 3.16
N ASN A 48 -0.53 17.03 3.20
CA ASN A 48 0.11 17.66 4.35
C ASN A 48 1.32 16.91 4.94
N GLY A 49 2.10 16.23 4.09
CA GLY A 49 3.27 15.46 4.55
C GLY A 49 2.90 14.21 5.34
N GLN A 50 1.66 13.72 5.23
CA GLN A 50 1.17 12.53 5.93
C GLN A 50 0.82 11.43 4.95
N MET A 51 0.98 10.19 5.40
CA MET A 51 0.48 9.00 4.73
C MET A 51 -0.34 8.15 5.70
N ILE A 52 -1.23 7.32 5.15
CA ILE A 52 -1.94 6.29 5.87
C ILE A 52 -1.44 4.92 5.45
N GLU A 53 -1.28 4.01 6.41
CA GLU A 53 -0.83 2.65 6.18
C GLU A 53 -1.49 1.70 7.19
N ALA A 54 -1.62 0.42 6.81
CA ALA A 54 -1.76 -0.65 7.78
C ALA A 54 -0.37 -1.24 8.05
N TRP A 55 0.03 -1.26 9.32
CA TRP A 55 1.32 -1.83 9.78
C TRP A 55 1.08 -2.73 10.98
N LYS A 56 2.11 -3.39 11.53
CA LYS A 56 1.98 -4.38 12.62
C LYS A 56 1.14 -3.92 13.84
N ASP A 57 1.09 -2.62 14.10
CA ASP A 57 0.36 -2.00 15.21
C ASP A 57 -1.04 -1.49 14.81
N GLY A 58 -1.52 -1.81 13.61
CA GLY A 58 -2.81 -1.40 13.06
C GLY A 58 -2.75 -0.32 11.97
N VAL A 59 -3.93 0.12 11.54
CA VAL A 59 -4.11 1.22 10.59
C VAL A 59 -3.79 2.54 11.28
N ARG A 60 -2.86 3.31 10.72
CA ARG A 60 -2.34 4.54 11.33
C ARG A 60 -2.00 5.61 10.30
N ILE A 61 -2.01 6.86 10.76
CA ILE A 61 -1.49 8.01 10.03
C ILE A 61 -0.09 8.32 10.56
N VAL A 62 0.88 8.43 9.65
CA VAL A 62 2.28 8.69 9.97
C VAL A 62 2.88 9.74 9.03
N PRO A 63 4.00 10.38 9.40
CA PRO A 63 4.72 11.26 8.48
C PRO A 63 5.17 10.50 7.22
N VAL A 64 4.91 11.07 6.04
CA VAL A 64 5.31 10.46 4.77
C VAL A 64 6.82 10.35 4.62
N SER A 65 7.60 11.16 5.35
CA SER A 65 9.07 11.06 5.37
C SER A 65 9.60 9.73 5.89
N MET A 66 8.76 8.91 6.55
CA MET A 66 9.14 7.55 6.94
C MET A 66 9.47 6.64 5.76
N VAL A 67 8.97 6.93 4.56
CA VAL A 67 9.27 6.14 3.34
C VAL A 67 10.74 6.19 2.98
N ASN A 68 11.47 7.24 3.39
CA ASN A 68 12.91 7.36 3.15
C ASN A 68 13.73 6.32 3.93
N LYS A 69 13.13 5.62 4.91
CA LYS A 69 13.78 4.51 5.63
C LYS A 69 13.80 3.21 4.83
N ALA A 70 13.00 3.11 3.77
CA ALA A 70 13.00 2.00 2.84
C ALA A 70 14.24 2.06 1.93
N SER A 71 14.76 0.91 1.51
CA SER A 71 15.87 0.85 0.56
C SER A 71 15.47 1.32 -0.83
N GLU A 72 14.19 1.24 -1.15
CA GLU A 72 13.64 1.71 -2.40
C GLU A 72 12.15 2.02 -2.25
N VAL A 73 11.68 3.01 -2.98
CA VAL A 73 10.29 3.45 -3.01
C VAL A 73 9.85 3.76 -4.43
N ALA A 74 8.59 3.46 -4.75
CA ALA A 74 7.93 3.92 -5.95
C ALA A 74 6.59 4.58 -5.61
N VAL A 75 6.24 5.61 -6.38
CA VAL A 75 4.99 6.33 -6.29
C VAL A 75 4.17 5.97 -7.51
N TYR A 76 2.98 5.41 -7.29
CA TYR A 76 1.99 5.12 -8.31
C TYR A 76 0.78 6.02 -8.11
N ARG A 77 0.14 6.42 -9.21
CA ARG A 77 -1.11 7.19 -9.17
C ARG A 77 -2.20 6.44 -9.89
N VAL A 78 -3.38 6.40 -9.27
CA VAL A 78 -4.57 5.80 -9.87
C VAL A 78 -5.16 6.75 -10.92
N SER A 79 -5.43 6.21 -12.11
CA SER A 79 -6.05 6.85 -13.27
C SER A 79 -7.54 7.13 -13.04
N THR A 80 -7.84 8.00 -12.08
CA THR A 80 -9.20 8.38 -11.69
C THR A 80 -9.32 9.90 -11.43
N THR A 81 -10.47 10.35 -10.95
CA THR A 81 -10.72 11.77 -10.62
C THR A 81 -10.16 12.14 -9.24
N ASP A 82 -9.94 13.43 -8.99
CA ASP A 82 -9.56 13.92 -7.65
C ASP A 82 -10.64 13.65 -6.61
N ALA A 83 -11.91 13.64 -7.01
CA ALA A 83 -13.02 13.30 -6.12
C ALA A 83 -12.91 11.86 -5.61
N VAL A 84 -12.63 10.90 -6.51
CA VAL A 84 -12.42 9.49 -6.13
C VAL A 84 -11.21 9.35 -5.21
N ARG A 85 -10.07 10.00 -5.53
CA ARG A 85 -8.89 9.98 -4.66
C ARG A 85 -9.19 10.52 -3.27
N ASN A 86 -9.90 11.64 -3.16
CA ASN A 86 -10.29 12.21 -1.88
C ASN A 86 -11.26 11.31 -1.10
N ASN A 87 -12.19 10.65 -1.79
CA ASN A 87 -13.10 9.68 -1.17
C ASN A 87 -12.34 8.45 -0.66
N ALA A 88 -11.36 7.95 -1.41
CA ALA A 88 -10.51 6.84 -0.97
C ALA A 88 -9.71 7.21 0.29
N ILE A 89 -9.12 8.42 0.33
CA ILE A 89 -8.46 8.94 1.52
C ILE A 89 -9.41 8.99 2.73
N ASN A 90 -10.62 9.54 2.54
CA ASN A 90 -11.60 9.67 3.61
C ASN A 90 -12.04 8.30 4.15
N TRP A 91 -12.26 7.33 3.25
CA TRP A 91 -12.58 5.98 3.63
C TRP A 91 -11.43 5.33 4.41
N ALA A 92 -10.19 5.42 3.94
CA ALA A 92 -9.03 4.86 4.64
C ALA A 92 -8.86 5.50 6.03
N LYS A 93 -9.05 6.83 6.15
CA LYS A 93 -9.02 7.54 7.44
C LYS A 93 -10.06 7.00 8.43
N SER A 94 -11.23 6.56 7.95
CA SER A 94 -12.26 5.96 8.81
C SER A 94 -11.83 4.61 9.43
N LYS A 95 -10.77 4.00 8.90
CA LYS A 95 -10.23 2.72 9.37
C LYS A 95 -9.10 2.86 10.37
N VAL A 96 -8.64 4.08 10.66
CA VAL A 96 -7.58 4.33 11.64
C VAL A 96 -7.95 3.73 13.00
N GLY A 97 -7.02 2.98 13.59
CA GLY A 97 -7.22 2.27 14.85
C GLY A 97 -7.67 0.81 14.70
N LEU A 98 -8.08 0.38 13.50
CA LEU A 98 -8.32 -1.04 13.25
C LEU A 98 -7.01 -1.85 13.28
N PRO A 99 -7.03 -3.09 13.81
CA PRO A 99 -5.85 -3.93 13.91
C PRO A 99 -5.29 -4.34 12.54
N TYR A 100 -4.02 -4.75 12.55
CA TYR A 100 -3.39 -5.33 11.36
C TYR A 100 -3.99 -6.72 11.10
N ASP A 101 -4.34 -6.98 9.85
CA ASP A 101 -4.74 -8.32 9.46
C ASP A 101 -3.49 -9.19 9.29
N TYR A 102 -3.41 -10.29 10.05
CA TYR A 102 -2.35 -11.31 9.89
C TYR A 102 -2.87 -12.55 9.15
N LYS A 103 -4.17 -12.62 8.84
CA LYS A 103 -4.78 -13.75 8.14
C LYS A 103 -4.24 -13.88 6.72
N TRP A 104 -3.82 -12.80 6.06
CA TRP A 104 -3.18 -12.90 4.74
C TRP A 104 -1.90 -13.77 4.74
N LEU A 105 -1.26 -13.99 5.90
CA LEU A 105 -0.09 -14.87 6.05
C LEU A 105 -0.45 -16.35 6.14
N THR A 106 -1.69 -16.68 6.54
CA THR A 106 -2.10 -18.07 6.85
C THR A 106 -3.36 -18.52 6.12
N TYR A 107 -4.08 -17.60 5.48
CA TYR A 107 -5.37 -17.82 4.84
C TYR A 107 -5.37 -17.27 3.42
N VAL A 108 -5.54 -18.19 2.48
CA VAL A 108 -5.73 -17.94 1.05
C VAL A 108 -7.12 -17.32 0.83
N GLY A 109 -7.20 -16.15 0.19
CA GLY A 109 -8.47 -15.54 -0.25
C GLY A 109 -9.24 -14.71 0.78
N GLY A 110 -8.57 -14.20 1.83
CA GLY A 110 -9.20 -13.46 2.92
C GLY A 110 -9.30 -11.94 2.77
N LYS A 111 -9.33 -11.39 1.53
CA LYS A 111 -9.47 -9.94 1.34
C LYS A 111 -10.90 -9.49 1.62
N GLU A 112 -11.07 -8.48 2.47
CA GLU A 112 -12.37 -7.93 2.85
C GLU A 112 -12.42 -6.44 2.58
N ILE A 113 -13.45 -6.00 1.84
CA ILE A 113 -13.65 -4.58 1.55
C ILE A 113 -14.05 -3.83 2.84
N GLU A 114 -14.87 -4.43 3.70
CA GLU A 114 -15.31 -3.86 4.98
C GLU A 114 -14.93 -4.78 6.14
N GLY A 115 -13.64 -5.09 6.22
CA GLY A 115 -13.08 -5.93 7.28
C GLY A 115 -12.94 -5.21 8.64
N SER A 116 -12.77 -6.02 9.68
CA SER A 116 -12.42 -5.57 11.04
C SER A 116 -10.91 -5.45 11.28
N SER A 117 -10.11 -5.82 10.29
CA SER A 117 -8.65 -5.73 10.22
C SER A 117 -8.25 -5.47 8.76
N TYR A 118 -7.07 -4.88 8.54
CA TYR A 118 -6.53 -4.69 7.19
C TYR A 118 -5.03 -4.96 7.16
N TYR A 119 -4.53 -5.51 6.04
CA TYR A 119 -3.11 -5.44 5.70
C TYR A 119 -2.81 -4.32 4.70
N CYS A 120 -1.52 -4.08 4.46
CA CYS A 120 -1.04 -2.85 3.82
C CYS A 120 -1.71 -2.53 2.47
N SER A 121 -1.63 -3.44 1.50
CA SER A 121 -2.17 -3.27 0.16
C SER A 121 -3.68 -3.44 0.07
N GLU A 122 -4.28 -4.29 0.92
CA GLU A 122 -5.73 -4.43 1.03
C GLU A 122 -6.40 -3.13 1.45
N LEU A 123 -5.84 -2.42 2.45
CA LEU A 123 -6.38 -1.12 2.87
C LEU A 123 -6.51 -0.16 1.69
N ILE A 124 -5.50 -0.12 0.81
CA ILE A 124 -5.44 0.80 -0.32
C ILE A 124 -6.42 0.37 -1.42
N TRP A 125 -6.43 -0.91 -1.76
CA TRP A 125 -7.38 -1.47 -2.72
C TRP A 125 -8.84 -1.24 -2.29
N ALA A 126 -9.17 -1.62 -1.04
CA ALA A 126 -10.51 -1.45 -0.49
C ALA A 126 -10.94 0.03 -0.47
N ALA A 127 -10.01 0.95 -0.17
CA ALA A 127 -10.28 2.37 -0.20
C ALA A 127 -10.68 2.87 -1.59
N TYR A 128 -9.95 2.47 -2.63
CA TYR A 128 -10.26 2.87 -4.00
C TYR A 128 -11.56 2.24 -4.52
N LEU A 129 -11.78 0.96 -4.23
CA LEU A 129 -13.00 0.26 -4.61
C LEU A 129 -14.23 0.88 -3.93
N LYS A 130 -14.15 1.20 -2.64
CA LYS A 130 -15.23 1.88 -1.88
C LYS A 130 -15.48 3.31 -2.33
N ALA A 131 -14.47 3.99 -2.86
CA ALA A 131 -14.60 5.33 -3.39
C ALA A 131 -15.30 5.38 -4.77
N GLY A 132 -15.67 4.23 -5.34
CA GLY A 132 -16.17 4.14 -6.72
C GLY A 132 -15.06 4.31 -7.76
N GLY A 133 -13.81 4.04 -7.36
CA GLY A 133 -12.66 4.00 -8.26
C GLY A 133 -12.54 2.68 -9.01
N PRO A 134 -11.51 2.55 -9.86
CA PRO A 134 -11.19 1.29 -10.52
C PRO A 134 -10.83 0.21 -9.48
N ASP A 135 -11.09 -1.04 -9.86
CA ASP A 135 -10.58 -2.20 -9.13
C ASP A 135 -9.09 -2.37 -9.46
N ILE A 136 -8.22 -1.87 -8.58
CA ILE A 136 -6.75 -1.89 -8.74
C ILE A 136 -6.10 -3.22 -8.32
N ASP A 137 -6.85 -4.31 -8.51
CA ASP A 137 -6.48 -5.69 -8.22
C ASP A 137 -6.94 -6.60 -9.40
N GLN A 138 -6.53 -6.22 -10.62
CA GLN A 138 -7.01 -6.83 -11.87
C GLN A 138 -6.58 -8.29 -12.12
N ASN A 139 -5.79 -8.92 -11.24
CA ASN A 139 -5.40 -10.33 -11.36
C ASN A 139 -6.04 -11.22 -10.27
N PRO A 140 -7.38 -11.30 -10.16
CA PRO A 140 -8.02 -12.12 -9.13
C PRO A 140 -7.74 -13.61 -9.37
N GLY A 141 -6.96 -14.22 -8.48
CA GLY A 141 -6.62 -15.64 -8.54
C GLY A 141 -5.18 -15.91 -8.10
N TRP A 142 -4.77 -17.17 -8.09
CA TRP A 142 -3.41 -17.51 -7.71
C TRP A 142 -2.41 -17.17 -8.81
N SER A 143 -1.37 -16.42 -8.47
CA SER A 143 -0.17 -16.30 -9.28
C SER A 143 1.09 -16.42 -8.43
N TRP A 144 2.18 -16.94 -9.00
CA TRP A 144 3.50 -16.93 -8.35
C TRP A 144 4.01 -15.52 -8.03
N ARG A 145 3.42 -14.48 -8.65
CA ARG A 145 3.81 -13.07 -8.48
C ARG A 145 2.97 -12.35 -7.42
N TYR A 146 1.76 -12.84 -7.13
CA TYR A 146 0.75 -12.11 -6.36
C TYR A 146 0.14 -12.90 -5.19
N GLY A 147 0.27 -14.24 -5.18
CA GLY A 147 -0.39 -15.08 -4.18
C GLY A 147 -1.91 -15.15 -4.41
N TYR A 148 -2.70 -15.17 -3.34
CA TYR A 148 -4.19 -15.18 -3.33
C TYR A 148 -4.79 -13.94 -2.64
N SER A 149 -3.96 -12.92 -2.44
CA SER A 149 -4.23 -11.71 -1.65
C SER A 149 -3.87 -10.51 -2.51
N VAL A 150 -4.32 -9.30 -2.16
CA VAL A 150 -3.90 -8.07 -2.86
C VAL A 150 -2.43 -7.84 -2.57
N ALA A 151 -1.50 -8.24 -3.43
CA ALA A 151 -0.08 -7.99 -3.20
C ALA A 151 0.24 -6.50 -3.45
N PRO A 152 1.20 -5.89 -2.72
CA PRO A 152 1.70 -4.56 -3.09
C PRO A 152 2.18 -4.49 -4.54
N GLN A 153 2.64 -5.62 -5.07
CA GLN A 153 3.03 -5.78 -6.46
C GLN A 153 1.85 -5.66 -7.44
N GLU A 154 0.64 -6.09 -7.08
CA GLU A 154 -0.54 -5.95 -7.94
C GLU A 154 -0.90 -4.50 -8.14
N LEU A 155 -0.85 -3.70 -7.06
CA LEU A 155 -1.07 -2.25 -7.14
C LEU A 155 -0.11 -1.54 -8.11
N ALA A 156 1.08 -2.11 -8.36
CA ALA A 156 2.06 -1.57 -9.31
C ALA A 156 1.84 -2.05 -10.75
N ASP A 157 1.31 -3.25 -10.90
CA ASP A 157 1.15 -3.92 -12.21
C ASP A 157 -0.24 -3.68 -12.81
N ASP A 158 -1.16 -3.11 -12.04
CA ASP A 158 -2.51 -2.78 -12.45
C ASP A 158 -2.55 -1.66 -13.51
N SER A 159 -3.33 -1.86 -14.57
CA SER A 159 -3.42 -0.93 -15.71
C SER A 159 -4.10 0.40 -15.37
N ASP A 160 -4.85 0.45 -14.28
CA ASP A 160 -5.45 1.68 -13.75
C ASP A 160 -4.48 2.47 -12.86
N THR A 161 -3.23 2.02 -12.73
CA THR A 161 -2.17 2.77 -12.04
C THR A 161 -1.03 3.11 -12.99
N TYR A 162 -0.34 4.21 -12.72
CA TYR A 162 0.87 4.58 -13.46
C TYR A 162 1.96 5.10 -12.53
N LEU A 163 3.20 4.77 -12.88
CA LEU A 163 4.38 5.20 -12.16
C LEU A 163 4.57 6.72 -12.29
N VAL A 164 4.69 7.40 -11.16
CA VAL A 164 5.00 8.82 -11.05
C VAL A 164 6.48 9.04 -10.80
N ALA A 165 7.07 8.26 -9.90
CA ALA A 165 8.50 8.32 -9.58
C ALA A 165 8.98 7.06 -8.87
N ARG A 166 10.30 6.87 -8.87
CA ARG A 166 10.99 5.78 -8.18
C ARG A 166 12.35 6.28 -7.68
N ALA A 167 12.75 5.84 -6.48
CA ALA A 167 14.00 6.25 -5.84
C ALA A 167 14.56 5.12 -4.96
N SER A 168 15.88 5.01 -4.89
CA SER A 168 16.63 4.00 -4.12
C SER A 168 17.83 4.61 -3.41
#